data_AF-A0A1T1HI84-F1
#
_entry.id   AF-A0A1T1HI84-F1
#
_cell.length_a   1.000
_cell.length_b   1.000
_cell.length_c   1.000
_cell.angle_alpha   90.00
_cell.angle_beta   90.00
_cell.angle_gamma   90.00
#
_symmetry.space_group_name_H-M   'P 1'
#
loop_
_entity.id
_entity.type
_entity.pdbx_description
1 polymer ?
#
loop_
_entity_poly.entity_id
_entity_poly.type
_entity_poly.pdbx_seq_one_letter_code
_entity_poly.pdbx_strand_id
1 'polypeptide(L)'
;MKRAHVRQVVRDYIHRLLERNQPFDDQLDLQTLGLDKQDLEELIFHLEDEFGLTAFTHEEDQLLKAASTANDLSQFLLKISRH
;
A
#
# COMPACT_ATOMS: atom_id res chain seq x y z
N MET A 1 -6.14 6.98 12.12
CA MET A 1 -4.67 6.80 12.02
C MET A 1 -3.93 8.09 11.73
N LYS A 2 -2.61 8.12 11.96
CA LYS A 2 -1.72 9.19 11.45
C LYS A 2 -1.26 8.87 10.03
N ARG A 3 -1.48 9.77 9.07
CA ARG A 3 -1.01 9.66 7.68
C ARG A 3 0.48 9.36 7.53
N ALA A 4 1.31 9.91 8.42
CA ALA A 4 2.74 9.65 8.42
C ALA A 4 3.06 8.18 8.71
N HIS A 5 2.30 7.54 9.61
CA HIS A 5 2.51 6.14 9.97
C HIS A 5 2.14 5.22 8.81
N VAL A 6 0.96 5.40 8.21
CA VAL A 6 0.51 4.64 7.03
C VAL A 6 1.52 4.73 5.90
N ARG A 7 1.97 5.95 5.56
CA ARG A 7 2.96 6.16 4.51
C ARG A 7 4.29 5.46 4.84
N GLN A 8 4.71 5.49 6.09
CA GLN A 8 5.94 4.83 6.52
C GLN A 8 5.86 3.32 6.37
N VAL A 9 4.74 2.70 6.75
CA VAL A 9 4.55 1.24 6.64
C VAL A 9 4.53 0.80 5.17
N VAL A 10 3.80 1.53 4.31
CA VAL A 10 3.81 1.29 2.86
C VAL A 10 5.24 1.41 2.30
N ARG A 11 5.99 2.44 2.71
CA ARG A 11 7.39 2.61 2.28
C ARG A 11 8.30 1.51 2.78
N ASP A 12 8.18 1.11 4.04
CA ASP A 12 9.00 0.06 4.64
C ASP A 12 8.74 -1.29 3.95
N TYR A 13 7.49 -1.59 3.58
CA TYR A 13 7.14 -2.80 2.85
C TYR A 13 7.70 -2.79 1.42
N ILE A 14 7.51 -1.69 0.68
CA ILE A 14 8.07 -1.54 -0.66
C ILE A 14 9.61 -1.58 -0.62
N HIS A 15 10.25 -1.02 0.41
CA HIS A 15 11.69 -1.15 0.63
C HIS A 15 12.13 -2.59 0.90
N ARG A 16 11.32 -3.40 1.59
CA ARG A 16 11.62 -4.83 1.80
C ARG A 16 11.53 -5.61 0.49
N LEU A 17 10.58 -5.28 -0.38
CA LEU A 17 10.42 -5.92 -1.69
C LEU A 17 11.48 -5.48 -2.70
N LEU A 18 11.85 -4.19 -2.67
CA LEU A 18 12.99 -3.67 -3.39
C LEU A 18 14.27 -4.13 -2.69
N GLU A 19 14.73 -5.35 -3.00
CA GLU A 19 15.96 -6.00 -2.48
C GLU A 19 17.24 -5.12 -2.51
N ARG A 20 17.18 -3.93 -3.14
CA ARG A 20 18.27 -2.96 -3.30
C ARG A 20 18.21 -1.70 -2.45
N ASN A 21 17.26 -1.54 -1.53
CA ASN A 21 17.18 -0.34 -0.66
C ASN A 21 17.25 0.97 -1.48
N GLN A 22 16.70 0.92 -2.69
CA GLN A 22 16.79 2.01 -3.65
C GLN A 22 15.70 3.02 -3.28
N PRO A 23 16.04 4.30 -3.10
CA PRO A 23 15.03 5.30 -2.81
C PRO A 23 14.03 5.34 -3.96
N PHE A 24 12.76 5.14 -3.64
CA PHE A 24 11.66 5.22 -4.60
C PHE A 24 10.77 6.43 -4.31
N ASP A 25 10.14 6.94 -5.36
CA ASP A 25 9.18 8.04 -5.28
C ASP A 25 7.79 7.47 -4.91
N ASP A 26 7.13 8.08 -3.93
CA ASP A 26 5.78 7.69 -3.54
C ASP A 26 4.75 7.92 -4.67
N GLN A 27 5.10 8.73 -5.68
CA GLN A 27 4.32 8.97 -6.90
C GLN A 27 4.66 8.00 -8.04
N LEU A 28 5.68 7.15 -7.87
CA LEU A 28 6.02 6.15 -8.88
C LEU A 28 4.95 5.07 -8.91
N ASP A 29 4.70 4.54 -10.11
CA ASP A 29 3.81 3.40 -10.27
C ASP A 29 4.44 2.16 -9.62
N LEU A 30 3.65 1.47 -8.81
CA LEU A 30 4.05 0.26 -8.11
C LEU A 30 4.48 -0.83 -9.11
N GLN A 31 3.82 -0.92 -10.27
CA GLN A 31 4.23 -1.84 -11.33
C GLN A 31 5.61 -1.47 -11.91
N THR A 32 5.97 -0.19 -11.92
CA THR A 32 7.31 0.26 -12.36
C THR A 32 8.40 -0.09 -11.34
N LEU A 33 8.02 -0.27 -10.07
CA LEU A 33 8.89 -0.78 -9.01
C LEU A 33 9.06 -2.30 -9.08
N GLY A 34 8.36 -2.98 -9.98
CA GLY A 34 8.35 -4.44 -10.08
C GLY A 34 7.41 -5.11 -9.08
N LEU A 35 6.42 -4.37 -8.55
CA LEU A 35 5.38 -4.93 -7.70
C LEU A 35 4.28 -5.50 -8.58
N ASP A 36 4.14 -6.82 -8.54
CA ASP A 36 3.06 -7.52 -9.22
C ASP A 36 1.78 -7.48 -8.38
N LYS A 37 0.66 -7.91 -8.97
CA LYS A 37 -0.64 -7.98 -8.28
C LYS A 37 -0.55 -8.72 -6.95
N GLN A 38 0.26 -9.78 -6.90
CA GLN A 38 0.42 -10.63 -5.73
C GLN A 38 1.15 -9.89 -4.60
N ASP A 39 2.19 -9.10 -4.93
CA ASP A 39 2.89 -8.25 -3.96
C ASP A 39 1.95 -7.16 -3.40
N LEU A 40 1.06 -6.64 -4.25
CA LEU A 40 0.03 -5.68 -3.81
C LEU A 40 -0.98 -6.33 -2.87
N GLU A 41 -1.44 -7.55 -3.16
CA GLU A 41 -2.34 -8.30 -2.28
C GLU A 41 -1.68 -8.59 -0.93
N GLU A 42 -0.43 -9.03 -0.91
CA GLU A 42 0.31 -9.24 0.34
C GLU A 42 0.55 -7.93 1.12
N LEU A 43 0.83 -6.83 0.42
CA LEU A 43 0.94 -5.50 1.03
C LEU A 43 -0.37 -5.12 1.72
N ILE A 44 -1.51 -5.27 1.03
CA ILE A 44 -2.82 -4.93 1.59
C ILE A 44 -3.11 -5.80 2.80
N PHE A 45 -2.92 -7.11 2.71
CA PHE A 45 -3.15 -8.03 3.82
C PHE A 45 -2.28 -7.71 5.03
N HIS A 46 -1.01 -7.35 4.81
CA HIS A 46 -0.12 -6.95 5.90
C HIS A 46 -0.59 -5.64 6.57
N LEU A 47 -1.04 -4.67 5.77
CA LEU A 47 -1.58 -3.42 6.28
C LEU A 47 -2.89 -3.63 7.02
N GLU A 48 -3.77 -4.50 6.54
CA GLU A 48 -5.00 -4.90 7.21
C GLU A 48 -4.72 -5.49 8.59
N ASP A 49 -3.79 -6.44 8.67
CA ASP A 49 -3.38 -7.06 9.94
C ASP A 49 -2.72 -6.03 10.89
N GLU A 50 -1.77 -5.24 10.38
CA GLU A 50 -1.04 -4.26 11.19
C GLU A 50 -1.95 -3.15 11.73
N PHE A 51 -2.98 -2.80 10.96
CA PHE A 51 -3.91 -1.74 11.31
C PHE A 51 -5.24 -2.23 11.90
N GLY A 52 -5.46 -3.54 11.96
CA GLY A 52 -6.73 -4.15 12.35
C GLY A 52 -7.90 -3.73 11.46
N LEU A 53 -7.62 -3.41 10.19
CA LEU A 53 -8.62 -3.06 9.21
C LEU A 53 -9.07 -4.35 8.50
N THR A 54 -10.37 -4.61 8.48
CA THR A 54 -10.95 -5.54 7.50
C THR A 54 -11.36 -4.70 6.30
N ALA A 55 -10.44 -4.41 5.37
CA ALA A 55 -10.82 -3.82 4.10
C ALA A 55 -11.62 -4.90 3.37
N PHE A 56 -12.93 -4.71 3.30
CA PHE A 56 -13.81 -5.69 2.70
C PHE A 56 -13.35 -5.91 1.25
N THR A 57 -13.44 -7.15 0.78
CA THR A 57 -13.03 -7.66 -0.54
C THR A 57 -13.40 -6.75 -1.74
N HIS A 58 -14.39 -5.87 -1.56
CA HIS A 58 -14.84 -4.89 -2.55
C HIS A 58 -13.99 -3.61 -2.58
N GLU A 59 -13.55 -3.13 -1.42
CA GLU A 59 -12.63 -2.00 -1.27
C GLU A 59 -11.23 -2.38 -1.72
N GLU A 60 -10.83 -3.62 -1.44
CA GLU A 60 -9.57 -4.20 -1.90
C GLU A 60 -9.48 -4.29 -3.44
N ASP A 61 -10.53 -4.78 -4.11
CA ASP A 61 -10.56 -4.85 -5.58
C ASP A 61 -10.59 -3.45 -6.22
N GLN A 62 -11.26 -2.48 -5.58
CA GLN A 62 -11.19 -1.08 -6.01
C GLN A 62 -9.80 -0.48 -5.78
N LEU A 63 -9.13 -0.82 -4.68
CA LEU A 63 -7.76 -0.42 -4.42
C LEU A 63 -6.82 -1.01 -5.47
N LEU A 64 -6.87 -2.31 -5.75
CA LEU A 64 -6.04 -2.95 -6.77
C LEU A 64 -6.27 -2.36 -8.17
N LYS A 65 -7.48 -1.85 -8.45
CA LYS A 65 -7.80 -1.17 -9.71
C LYS A 65 -7.41 0.31 -9.75
N ALA A 66 -7.41 1.00 -8.61
CA ALA A 66 -7.24 2.45 -8.54
C ALA A 66 -5.87 2.89 -8.00
N ALA A 67 -5.21 2.06 -7.20
CA ALA A 67 -3.94 2.34 -6.57
C ALA A 67 -2.80 1.96 -7.51
N SER A 68 -2.40 2.92 -8.34
CA SER A 68 -1.21 2.80 -9.18
C SER A 68 0.05 3.17 -8.40
N THR A 69 -0.04 4.00 -7.35
CA THR A 69 1.14 4.53 -6.64
C THR A 69 1.11 4.26 -5.13
N ALA A 70 2.27 4.31 -4.47
CA ALA A 70 2.36 4.20 -3.01
C ALA A 70 1.60 5.32 -2.28
N ASN A 71 1.50 6.49 -2.91
CA ASN A 71 0.68 7.59 -2.42
C ASN A 71 -0.82 7.28 -2.51
N ASP A 72 -1.28 6.64 -3.58
CA ASP A 72 -2.69 6.24 -3.72
C ASP A 72 -3.08 5.18 -2.68
N LEU A 73 -2.21 4.18 -2.47
CA LEU A 73 -2.34 3.22 -1.37
C LEU A 73 -2.47 3.93 -0.03
N SER A 74 -1.57 4.86 0.26
CA SER A 74 -1.58 5.62 1.52
C SER A 74 -2.87 6.43 1.71
N GLN A 75 -3.39 7.05 0.64
CA GLN A 75 -4.64 7.81 0.69
C GLN A 75 -5.86 6.93 0.91
N PHE A 76 -5.89 5.76 0.26
CA PHE A 76 -6.98 4.82 0.42
C PHE A 76 -7.05 4.25 1.82
N LEU A 77 -5.91 3.82 2.37
CA LEU A 77 -5.80 3.33 3.75
C LEU A 77 -6.29 4.37 4.75
N LEU A 78 -5.99 5.64 4.51
CA LEU A 78 -6.51 6.73 5.35
C LEU A 78 -8.03 6.90 5.23
N LYS A 79 -8.58 6.70 4.03
CA LYS A 79 -10.00 6.76 3.76
C LYS A 79 -10.75 5.64 4.49
N ILE A 80 -10.27 4.40 4.43
CA ILE A 80 -10.88 3.27 5.14
C ILE A 80 -10.67 3.37 6.64
N SER A 81 -9.51 3.86 7.13
CA SER A 81 -9.27 4.04 8.57
C SER A 81 -10.12 5.12 9.24
N ARG A 82 -10.86 5.89 8.44
CA ARG A 82 -11.74 6.96 8.90
C ARG A 82 -13.21 6.52 8.93
N HIS A 83 -13.55 5.41 8.27
CA HIS A 83 -14.84 4.75 8.34
C HIS A 83 -14.89 3.77 9.51
#